data_AF-A0A2D5VLA3-F1
#
_entry.id   AF-A0A2D5VLA3-F1
#
_cell.length_a   1.000
_cell.length_b   1.000
_cell.length_c   1.000
_cell.angle_alpha   90.00
_cell.angle_beta   90.00
_cell.angle_gamma   90.00
#
_symmetry.space_group_name_H-M   'P 1'
#
loop_
_entity.id
_entity.type
_entity.pdbx_description
1 polymer ?
#
loop_
_entity_poly.entity_id
_entity_poly.type
_entity_poly.pdbx_seq_one_letter_code
_entity_poly.pdbx_strand_id
1 'polypeptide(L)'
;MSYTTVRGILEYSEALHRKVAAVYEQLRDATQQARMDMLLKLLAAHEAKMAEALASYQEASHEAMLNEWHQFEPESVDKVLPHYHRLEDSLTVEELVEMAIAVDDHLLATYKELASEASSQKARELFENLATLEHSEKVSAVRAALSVNDW
;
A
#
# COMPACT_ATOMS: atom_id res chain seq x y z
N MET A 1 12.99 -0.88 18.91
CA MET A 1 12.34 -2.20 18.77
C MET A 1 10.96 -2.09 19.40
N SER A 2 9.96 -1.97 18.53
CA SER A 2 8.55 -1.98 18.91
C SER A 2 7.98 -3.37 18.65
N TYR A 3 6.97 -3.75 19.42
CA TYR A 3 6.16 -4.95 19.19
C TYR A 3 4.74 -4.52 18.94
N THR A 4 4.07 -5.18 18.01
CA THR A 4 2.65 -4.98 17.77
C THR A 4 1.99 -6.30 17.45
N THR A 5 0.68 -6.33 17.49
CA THR A 5 -0.08 -7.52 17.12
C THR A 5 -0.28 -7.61 15.61
N VAL A 6 -0.67 -8.78 15.10
CA VAL A 6 -1.14 -8.94 13.72
C VAL A 6 -2.22 -7.90 13.39
N ARG A 7 -3.14 -7.64 14.31
CA ARG A 7 -4.14 -6.56 14.17
C ARG A 7 -3.47 -5.20 13.97
N GLY A 8 -2.49 -4.84 14.80
CA GLY A 8 -1.79 -3.57 14.66
C GLY A 8 -1.02 -3.44 13.35
N ILE A 9 -0.51 -4.54 12.80
CA ILE A 9 0.09 -4.57 11.45
C ILE A 9 -0.97 -4.33 10.38
N LEU A 10 -2.11 -5.00 10.46
CA LEU A 10 -3.21 -4.82 9.50
C LEU A 10 -3.75 -3.38 9.54
N GLU A 11 -3.96 -2.82 10.74
CA GLU A 11 -4.38 -1.44 10.94
C GLU A 11 -3.33 -0.45 10.40
N TYR A 12 -2.05 -0.75 10.56
CA TYR A 12 -0.97 0.04 9.96
C TYR A 12 -1.03 0.01 8.43
N SER A 13 -1.12 -1.17 7.82
CA SER A 13 -1.18 -1.34 6.37
C SER A 13 -2.42 -0.66 5.79
N GLU A 14 -3.59 -0.84 6.40
CA GLU A 14 -4.84 -0.15 6.02
C GLU A 14 -4.64 1.37 6.08
N ALA A 15 -4.08 1.89 7.17
CA ALA A 15 -3.84 3.32 7.33
C ALA A 15 -2.82 3.85 6.31
N LEU A 16 -1.82 3.06 5.91
CA LEU A 16 -0.86 3.43 4.88
C LEU A 16 -1.55 3.56 3.52
N HIS A 17 -2.29 2.54 3.07
CA HIS A 17 -3.05 2.60 1.82
C HIS A 17 -4.02 3.79 1.78
N ARG A 18 -4.77 4.04 2.87
CA ARG A 18 -5.68 5.21 2.93
C ARG A 18 -4.94 6.54 2.81
N LYS A 19 -3.76 6.66 3.42
CA LYS A 19 -2.93 7.87 3.31
C LYS A 19 -2.41 8.04 1.89
N VAL A 20 -1.92 6.98 1.26
CA VAL A 20 -1.41 7.02 -0.12
C VAL A 20 -2.53 7.37 -1.09
N ALA A 21 -3.73 6.78 -0.94
CA ALA A 21 -4.92 7.18 -1.71
C ALA A 21 -5.22 8.68 -1.58
N ALA A 22 -5.19 9.21 -0.35
CA ALA A 22 -5.41 10.63 -0.10
C ALA A 22 -4.33 11.53 -0.71
N VAL A 23 -3.07 11.10 -0.71
CA VAL A 23 -1.97 11.81 -1.38
C VAL A 23 -2.22 11.88 -2.89
N TYR A 24 -2.65 10.79 -3.52
CA TYR A 24 -2.97 10.80 -4.95
C TYR A 24 -4.15 11.71 -5.30
N GLU A 25 -5.22 11.73 -4.48
CA GLU A 25 -6.32 12.69 -4.68
C GLU A 25 -5.87 14.14 -4.48
N GLN A 26 -4.99 14.42 -3.52
CA GLN A 26 -4.44 15.78 -3.33
C GLN A 26 -3.60 16.24 -4.52
N LEU A 27 -2.72 15.36 -5.04
CA LEU A 27 -1.95 15.64 -6.26
C LEU A 27 -2.86 15.83 -7.47
N ARG A 28 -4.02 15.16 -7.49
CA ARG A 28 -5.01 15.25 -8.55
C ARG A 28 -5.73 16.60 -8.53
N ASP A 29 -6.07 17.11 -7.35
CA ASP A 29 -6.65 18.45 -7.20
C ASP A 29 -5.68 19.57 -7.62
N ALA A 30 -4.36 19.32 -7.54
CA ALA A 30 -3.31 20.25 -7.93
C ALA A 30 -2.95 20.20 -9.43
N THR A 31 -3.23 19.09 -10.13
CA THR A 31 -2.85 18.93 -11.54
C THR A 31 -3.88 19.47 -12.52
N GLN A 32 -3.42 20.10 -13.60
CA GLN A 32 -4.27 20.52 -14.73
C GLN A 32 -4.14 19.60 -15.94
N GLN A 33 -3.29 18.58 -15.87
CA GLN A 33 -3.00 17.67 -16.97
C GLN A 33 -3.99 16.51 -16.95
N ALA A 34 -4.87 16.42 -17.94
CA ALA A 34 -5.90 15.37 -18.02
C ALA A 34 -5.36 13.94 -17.91
N ARG A 35 -4.17 13.68 -18.47
CA ARG A 35 -3.48 12.39 -18.35
C ARG A 35 -3.08 12.08 -16.91
N MET A 36 -2.51 13.08 -16.21
CA MET A 36 -2.09 12.94 -14.82
C MET A 36 -3.30 12.75 -13.90
N ASP A 37 -4.38 13.50 -14.13
CA ASP A 37 -5.66 13.34 -13.42
C ASP A 37 -6.18 11.89 -13.53
N MET A 38 -6.18 11.33 -14.74
CA MET A 38 -6.66 9.97 -14.96
C MET A 38 -5.79 8.92 -14.25
N LEU A 39 -4.47 9.08 -14.29
CA LEU A 39 -3.54 8.17 -13.62
C LEU A 39 -3.67 8.25 -12.09
N LEU A 40 -3.66 9.47 -11.53
CA LEU A 40 -3.83 9.69 -10.10
C LEU A 40 -5.14 9.14 -9.58
N LYS A 41 -6.24 9.33 -10.32
CA LYS A 41 -7.55 8.74 -9.99
C LYS A 41 -7.50 7.22 -9.97
N LEU A 42 -6.81 6.60 -10.92
CA LEU A 42 -6.68 5.15 -10.99
C LEU A 42 -5.88 4.61 -9.80
N LEU A 43 -4.77 5.25 -9.46
CA LEU A 43 -3.93 4.89 -8.32
C LEU A 43 -4.67 5.12 -6.98
N ALA A 44 -5.36 6.25 -6.82
CA ALA A 44 -6.15 6.51 -5.62
C ALA A 44 -7.25 5.45 -5.39
N ALA A 45 -7.95 5.06 -6.45
CA ALA A 45 -8.97 4.01 -6.38
C ALA A 45 -8.37 2.63 -6.04
N HIS A 46 -7.16 2.35 -6.54
CA HIS A 46 -6.45 1.12 -6.24
C HIS A 46 -6.11 1.01 -4.74
N GLU A 47 -5.51 2.05 -4.19
CA GLU A 47 -5.13 2.13 -2.78
C GLU A 47 -6.35 2.08 -1.85
N ALA A 48 -7.44 2.76 -2.22
CA ALA A 48 -8.69 2.69 -1.47
C ALA A 48 -9.26 1.27 -1.43
N LYS A 49 -9.24 0.55 -2.56
CA LYS A 49 -9.68 -0.85 -2.64
C LYS A 49 -8.81 -1.76 -1.77
N MET A 50 -7.51 -1.54 -1.71
CA MET A 50 -6.60 -2.31 -0.84
C MET A 50 -6.91 -2.09 0.64
N ALA A 51 -7.13 -0.84 1.05
CA ALA A 51 -7.56 -0.54 2.41
C ALA A 51 -8.89 -1.22 2.78
N GLU A 52 -9.88 -1.22 1.88
CA GLU A 52 -11.16 -1.91 2.09
C GLU A 52 -11.01 -3.43 2.17
N ALA A 53 -10.14 -4.02 1.34
CA ALA A 53 -9.84 -5.45 1.37
C ALA A 53 -9.21 -5.86 2.71
N LEU A 54 -8.26 -5.08 3.22
CA LEU A 54 -7.63 -5.31 4.53
C LEU A 54 -8.62 -5.17 5.68
N ALA A 55 -9.47 -4.14 5.67
CA ALA A 55 -10.50 -3.94 6.69
C ALA A 55 -11.47 -5.14 6.73
N SER A 56 -11.96 -5.57 5.56
CA SER A 56 -12.84 -6.74 5.43
C SER A 56 -12.15 -8.02 5.89
N TYR A 57 -10.86 -8.17 5.58
CA TYR A 57 -10.07 -9.32 6.00
C TYR A 57 -9.89 -9.36 7.52
N GLN A 58 -9.66 -8.21 8.16
CA GLN A 58 -9.56 -8.10 9.62
C GLN A 58 -10.86 -8.52 10.30
N GLU A 59 -12.02 -8.13 9.76
CA GLU A 59 -13.33 -8.51 10.30
C GLU A 59 -13.61 -10.02 10.16
N ALA A 60 -13.16 -10.65 9.07
CA ALA A 60 -13.34 -12.07 8.81
C ALA A 60 -12.32 -12.98 9.55
N SER A 61 -11.28 -12.40 10.15
CA SER A 61 -10.17 -13.12 10.76
C SER A 61 -10.45 -13.61 12.18
N HIS A 62 -9.86 -14.75 12.55
CA HIS A 62 -9.97 -15.28 13.92
C HIS A 62 -9.23 -14.40 14.94
N GLU A 63 -9.91 -14.04 16.03
CA GLU A 63 -9.39 -13.17 17.08
C GLU A 63 -8.08 -13.66 17.71
N ALA A 64 -7.92 -14.98 17.86
CA ALA A 64 -6.69 -15.57 18.39
C ALA A 64 -5.46 -15.33 17.50
N MET A 65 -5.65 -15.24 16.17
CA MET A 65 -4.57 -14.92 15.22
C MET A 65 -4.25 -13.42 15.26
N LEU A 66 -5.28 -12.57 15.36
CA LEU A 66 -5.13 -11.11 15.41
C LEU A 66 -4.34 -10.61 16.63
N ASN A 67 -4.27 -11.42 17.69
CA ASN A 67 -3.57 -11.10 18.94
C ASN A 67 -2.15 -11.69 19.02
N GLU A 68 -1.65 -12.34 17.95
CA GLU A 68 -0.25 -12.80 17.89
C GLU A 68 0.69 -11.58 17.78
N TRP A 69 1.78 -11.60 18.56
CA TRP A 69 2.72 -10.48 18.66
C TRP A 69 3.92 -10.68 17.73
N HIS A 70 4.28 -9.61 17.02
CA HIS A 70 5.42 -9.56 16.12
C HIS A 70 6.30 -8.36 16.45
N GLN A 71 7.59 -8.49 16.21
CA GLN A 71 8.51 -7.36 16.22
C GLN A 71 8.27 -6.57 14.93
N PHE A 72 7.73 -5.36 15.05
CA PHE A 72 7.42 -4.52 13.90
C PHE A 72 7.38 -3.07 14.31
N GLU A 73 8.00 -2.22 13.48
CA GLU A 73 8.05 -0.78 13.69
C GLU A 73 7.35 -0.10 12.49
N PRO A 74 6.14 0.47 12.70
CA PRO A 74 5.42 1.19 11.66
C PRO A 74 6.25 2.31 11.05
N GLU A 75 6.36 2.35 9.72
CA GLU A 75 7.01 3.47 9.03
C GLU A 75 6.00 4.58 8.71
N SER A 76 6.42 5.83 8.84
CA SER A 76 5.58 6.95 8.41
C SER A 76 5.46 6.96 6.88
N VAL A 77 4.32 7.40 6.35
CA VAL A 77 4.13 7.59 4.91
C VAL A 77 5.21 8.49 4.29
N ASP A 78 5.73 9.48 5.02
CA ASP A 78 6.82 10.34 4.56
C ASP A 78 8.16 9.60 4.32
N LYS A 79 8.34 8.43 4.95
CA LYS A 79 9.51 7.56 4.70
C LYS A 79 9.29 6.68 3.48
N VAL A 80 8.07 6.18 3.31
CA VAL A 80 7.67 5.32 2.18
C VAL A 80 7.61 6.13 0.88
N LEU A 81 7.07 7.35 0.95
CA LEU A 81 6.96 8.31 -0.15
C LEU A 81 7.78 9.57 0.17
N PRO A 82 9.11 9.51 0.08
CA PRO A 82 9.92 10.69 0.35
C PRO A 82 9.58 11.80 -0.66
N HIS A 83 9.44 13.01 -0.15
CA HIS A 83 9.28 14.23 -0.96
C HIS A 83 7.98 14.40 -1.75
N TYR A 84 6.93 13.61 -1.46
CA TYR A 84 5.65 13.76 -2.16
C TYR A 84 5.06 15.18 -2.06
N HIS A 85 5.29 15.88 -0.94
CA HIS A 85 4.90 17.27 -0.71
C HIS A 85 5.55 18.30 -1.66
N ARG A 86 6.58 17.93 -2.42
CA ARG A 86 7.30 18.84 -3.33
C ARG A 86 6.84 18.73 -4.80
N LEU A 87 5.87 17.89 -5.09
CA LEU A 87 5.55 17.45 -6.46
C LEU A 87 4.53 18.33 -7.20
N GLU A 88 4.16 19.50 -6.67
CA GLU A 88 3.01 20.27 -7.17
C GLU A 88 3.16 20.84 -8.60
N ASP A 89 4.38 21.18 -9.06
CA ASP A 89 4.55 21.91 -10.34
C ASP A 89 5.22 21.12 -11.49
N SER A 90 5.88 19.99 -11.21
CA SER A 90 6.67 19.28 -12.22
C SER A 90 6.61 17.75 -12.16
N LEU A 91 5.61 17.18 -11.47
CA LEU A 91 5.47 15.73 -11.37
C LEU A 91 5.33 15.09 -12.76
N THR A 92 6.22 14.17 -13.08
CA THR A 92 6.15 13.36 -14.30
C THR A 92 5.36 12.08 -14.06
N VAL A 93 4.89 11.46 -15.14
CA VAL A 93 4.18 10.18 -15.08
C VAL A 93 5.09 9.08 -14.56
N GLU A 94 6.36 9.11 -14.97
CA GLU A 94 7.39 8.18 -14.53
C GLU A 94 7.62 8.28 -13.01
N GLU A 95 7.79 9.48 -12.47
CA GLU A 95 7.94 9.70 -11.02
C GLU A 95 6.71 9.22 -10.24
N LEU A 96 5.50 9.45 -10.76
CA LEU A 96 4.28 8.97 -10.12
C LEU A 96 4.18 7.44 -10.11
N VAL A 97 4.56 6.78 -11.20
CA VAL A 97 4.60 5.31 -11.28
C VAL A 97 5.67 4.75 -10.34
N GLU A 98 6.84 5.39 -10.24
CA GLU A 98 7.89 5.01 -9.29
C GLU A 98 7.42 5.13 -7.84
N MET A 99 6.67 6.17 -7.50
CA MET A 99 6.05 6.32 -6.18
C MET A 99 5.08 5.18 -5.86
N ALA A 100 4.20 4.84 -6.78
CA ALA A 100 3.26 3.73 -6.59
C ALA A 100 4.00 2.40 -6.37
N ILE A 101 5.00 2.12 -7.20
CA ILE A 101 5.85 0.94 -7.07
C ILE A 101 6.57 0.88 -5.72
N ALA A 102 7.05 2.03 -5.21
CA ALA A 102 7.76 2.10 -3.94
C ALA A 102 6.86 1.77 -2.74
N VAL A 103 5.59 2.20 -2.76
CA VAL A 103 4.60 1.84 -1.73
C VAL A 103 4.35 0.33 -1.72
N ASP A 104 4.05 -0.24 -2.88
CA ASP A 104 3.77 -1.66 -3.02
C ASP A 104 4.99 -2.51 -2.61
N ASP A 105 6.20 -2.12 -3.01
CA ASP A 105 7.43 -2.83 -2.66
C ASP A 105 7.72 -2.78 -1.15
N HIS A 106 7.43 -1.65 -0.50
CA HIS A 106 7.54 -1.51 0.95
C HIS A 106 6.62 -2.49 1.68
N LEU A 107 5.34 -2.53 1.31
CA LEU A 107 4.35 -3.42 1.90
C LEU A 107 4.67 -4.89 1.62
N LEU A 108 5.04 -5.22 0.39
CA LEU A 108 5.46 -6.56 -0.01
C LEU A 108 6.67 -7.05 0.80
N ALA A 109 7.69 -6.20 0.98
CA ALA A 109 8.86 -6.51 1.78
C ALA A 109 8.47 -6.74 3.25
N THR A 110 7.65 -5.84 3.80
CA THR A 110 7.13 -5.93 5.17
C THR A 110 6.41 -7.27 5.40
N TYR A 111 5.47 -7.66 4.53
CA TYR A 111 4.75 -8.92 4.69
C TYR A 111 5.66 -10.14 4.56
N LYS A 112 6.64 -10.12 3.65
CA LYS A 112 7.60 -11.22 3.51
C LYS A 112 8.49 -11.39 4.75
N GLU A 113 8.94 -10.28 5.32
CA GLU A 113 9.72 -10.29 6.57
C GLU A 113 8.89 -10.88 7.71
N LEU A 114 7.66 -10.39 7.91
CA LEU A 114 6.73 -10.88 8.93
C LEU A 114 6.38 -12.37 8.74
N ALA A 115 6.20 -12.84 7.51
CA ALA A 115 5.98 -14.26 7.22
C ALA A 115 7.19 -15.13 7.63
N SER A 116 8.41 -14.63 7.39
CA SER A 116 9.64 -15.34 7.73
C SER A 116 9.89 -15.45 9.24
N GLU A 117 9.43 -14.44 9.99
CA GLU A 117 9.57 -14.39 11.46
C GLU A 117 8.36 -14.95 12.21
N ALA A 118 7.26 -15.23 11.50
CA ALA A 118 6.02 -15.72 12.10
C ALA A 118 6.25 -17.05 12.83
N SER A 119 5.82 -17.09 14.10
CA SER A 119 5.96 -18.24 14.97
C SER A 119 4.85 -19.28 14.73
N SER A 120 3.65 -18.83 14.37
CA SER A 120 2.56 -19.72 13.99
C SER A 120 2.48 -19.92 12.48
N GLN A 121 2.10 -21.14 12.07
CA GLN A 121 1.83 -21.44 10.65
C GLN A 121 0.70 -20.56 10.10
N LYS A 122 -0.31 -20.25 10.92
CA LYS A 122 -1.44 -19.40 10.53
C LYS A 122 -1.02 -17.96 10.24
N ALA A 123 -0.18 -17.36 11.08
CA ALA A 123 0.35 -16.03 10.84
C ALA A 123 1.27 -16.00 9.62
N ARG A 124 2.07 -17.05 9.39
CA ARG A 124 2.88 -17.17 8.17
C ARG A 124 2.01 -17.20 6.91
N GLU A 125 1.02 -18.10 6.87
CA GLU A 125 0.08 -18.22 5.75
C GLU A 125 -0.68 -16.90 5.50
N LEU A 126 -1.06 -16.20 6.57
CA LEU A 126 -1.66 -14.87 6.48
C LEU A 126 -0.74 -13.90 5.73
N PHE A 127 0.49 -13.71 6.20
CA PHE A 127 1.39 -12.73 5.61
C PHE A 127 1.82 -13.11 4.19
N GLU A 128 1.95 -14.41 3.88
CA GLU A 128 2.17 -14.89 2.51
C GLU A 128 1.00 -14.59 1.59
N ASN A 129 -0.25 -14.75 2.07
CA ASN A 129 -1.44 -14.41 1.32
C ASN A 129 -1.52 -12.90 1.06
N LEU A 130 -1.21 -12.07 2.05
CA LEU A 130 -1.15 -10.61 1.90
C LEU A 130 -0.07 -10.19 0.91
N ALA A 131 1.13 -10.75 1.00
CA ALA A 131 2.20 -10.49 0.04
C ALA A 131 1.80 -10.90 -1.40
N THR A 132 1.04 -11.99 -1.54
CA THR A 132 0.53 -12.45 -2.85
C THR A 132 -0.53 -11.49 -3.39
N LEU A 133 -1.45 -11.04 -2.53
CA LEU A 133 -2.46 -10.04 -2.88
C LEU A 133 -1.80 -8.75 -3.36
N GLU A 134 -0.90 -8.19 -2.55
CA GLU A 134 -0.13 -6.98 -2.85
C GLU A 134 0.58 -7.08 -4.20
N HIS A 135 1.30 -8.18 -4.43
CA HIS A 135 2.01 -8.40 -5.69
C HIS A 135 1.06 -8.46 -6.90
N SER A 136 -0.08 -9.14 -6.77
CA SER A 136 -1.05 -9.26 -7.85
C SER A 136 -1.70 -7.92 -8.21
N GLU A 137 -1.95 -7.10 -7.19
CA GLU A 137 -2.58 -5.79 -7.30
C GLU A 137 -1.58 -4.75 -7.85
N LYS A 138 -0.32 -4.74 -7.39
CA LYS A 138 0.79 -3.97 -8.00
C LYS A 138 0.89 -4.17 -9.51
N VAL A 139 0.92 -5.43 -9.96
CA VAL A 139 1.02 -5.76 -11.40
C VAL A 139 -0.18 -5.23 -12.17
N SER A 140 -1.37 -5.28 -11.57
CA SER A 140 -2.60 -4.75 -12.16
C SER A 140 -2.56 -3.22 -12.27
N ALA A 141 -2.17 -2.52 -11.20
CA ALA A 141 -2.07 -1.06 -11.16
C ALA A 141 -1.02 -0.54 -12.14
N VAL A 142 0.18 -1.09 -12.15
CA VAL A 142 1.25 -0.71 -13.09
C VAL A 142 0.84 -0.96 -14.53
N ARG A 143 0.21 -2.10 -14.83
CA ARG A 143 -0.27 -2.38 -16.19
C ARG A 143 -1.34 -1.38 -16.62
N ALA A 144 -2.28 -1.06 -15.73
CA ALA A 144 -3.31 -0.08 -16.02
C ALA A 144 -2.70 1.32 -16.25
N ALA A 145 -1.74 1.72 -15.42
CA ALA A 145 -1.01 2.98 -15.58
C ALA A 145 -0.27 3.06 -16.93
N LEU A 146 0.45 2.00 -17.32
CA LEU A 146 1.14 1.94 -18.61
C LEU A 146 0.16 1.95 -19.78
N SER A 147 -1.00 1.30 -19.65
CA SER A 147 -2.02 1.33 -20.71
C SER A 147 -2.64 2.71 -20.92
N VAL A 148 -2.71 3.55 -19.87
CA VAL A 148 -3.11 4.96 -19.98
C VAL A 148 -1.98 5.82 -20.55
N ASN A 149 -0.73 5.40 -20.40
CA ASN A 149 0.45 6.08 -20.96
C ASN A 149 0.57 5.94 -22.49
N ASP A 150 -0.09 4.95 -23.09
CA ASP A 150 -0.04 4.69 -24.55
C ASP A 150 -1.10 5.47 -25.35
N TRP A 151 -1.95 6.28 -24.70
CA TRP A 151 -2.98 7.14 -25.30
C TRP A 151 -2.61 8.63 -25.15
#